data_AF-A0A7G5E0R6-F1
#
_entry.id   AF-A0A7G5E0R6-F1
#
_cell.length_a   1.000
_cell.length_b   1.000
_cell.length_c   1.000
_cell.angle_alpha   90.00
_cell.angle_beta   90.00
_cell.angle_gamma   90.00
#
_symmetry.space_group_name_H-M   'P 1'
#
loop_
_entity.id
_entity.type
_entity.pdbx_description
1 polymer ?
#
loop_
_entity_poly.entity_id
_entity_poly.type
_entity_poly.pdbx_seq_one_letter_code
_entity_poly.pdbx_strand_id
1 'polypeptide(L)'
;MKTILFCLLFLTRTLSVWAQSQSLTLPLYGEGAQEIVNSYMTTTLTSGEVLPWFPIPEVTVVAKRTWSSEEARREYLRFRRNVLKVLPYAIYAQKRYDQLDRDLALTSDKKEHKALVEKCESDVKQMFDREIKNMTISQGKILIKLIDRYTGHTGYEMVKEMKGGISAFFYQGVAKIFGHNLKSTYDPKEDFAIENIIREFEKSRPQPVM
;
A
#
# COMPACT_ATOMS: atom_id res chain seq x y z
N MET A 1 -32.59 -59.56 40.63
CA MET A 1 -31.26 -58.90 40.79
C MET A 1 -30.36 -58.99 39.55
N LYS A 2 -30.32 -60.10 38.80
CA LYS A 2 -29.44 -60.25 37.62
C LYS A 2 -29.77 -59.32 36.43
N THR A 3 -31.04 -58.95 36.24
CA THR A 3 -31.49 -58.07 35.14
C THR A 3 -31.15 -56.59 35.37
N ILE A 4 -31.20 -56.12 36.61
CA ILE A 4 -30.83 -54.73 36.98
C ILE A 4 -29.34 -54.50 36.79
N LEU A 5 -28.51 -55.49 37.12
CA LEU A 5 -27.05 -55.43 36.91
C LEU A 5 -26.70 -55.37 35.42
N PHE A 6 -27.48 -56.04 34.56
CA PHE A 6 -27.27 -56.04 33.11
C PHE A 6 -27.64 -54.68 32.48
N CYS A 7 -28.70 -54.02 32.95
CA CYS A 7 -29.05 -52.65 32.52
C CYS A 7 -28.03 -51.61 32.98
N LEU A 8 -27.45 -51.74 34.18
CA LEU A 8 -26.41 -50.83 34.67
C LEU A 8 -25.11 -50.97 33.87
N LEU A 9 -24.71 -52.20 33.52
CA LEU A 9 -23.55 -52.45 32.66
C LEU A 9 -23.77 -51.93 31.22
N PHE A 10 -25.01 -51.98 30.72
CA PHE A 10 -25.36 -51.41 29.42
C PHE A 10 -25.34 -49.87 29.44
N LEU A 11 -25.85 -49.22 30.49
CA LEU A 11 -25.77 -47.77 30.67
C LEU A 11 -24.33 -47.26 30.80
N THR A 12 -23.44 -48.03 31.43
CA THR A 12 -22.01 -47.64 31.54
C THR A 12 -21.23 -47.81 30.24
N ARG A 13 -21.66 -48.67 29.32
CA ARG A 13 -21.00 -48.84 28.02
C ARG A 13 -21.39 -47.74 27.01
N THR A 14 -22.59 -47.18 27.09
CA THR A 14 -23.06 -46.14 26.17
C THR A 14 -22.50 -44.75 26.46
N LEU A 15 -21.87 -44.54 27.62
CA LEU A 15 -21.30 -43.24 28.04
C LEU A 15 -19.85 -43.00 27.59
N SER A 16 -19.28 -43.93 26.82
CA SER A 16 -17.92 -43.81 26.27
C SER A 16 -17.89 -43.51 24.78
N VAL A 17 -18.89 -42.78 24.26
CA VAL A 17 -18.64 -41.95 23.07
C VAL A 17 -17.88 -40.74 23.59
N TRP A 18 -16.55 -40.90 23.64
CA TRP A 18 -15.64 -39.79 23.79
C TRP A 18 -16.01 -38.78 22.71
N ALA A 19 -16.48 -37.60 23.12
CA ALA A 19 -16.30 -36.41 22.32
C ALA A 19 -14.78 -36.20 22.23
N GLN A 20 -14.12 -36.94 21.33
CA GLN A 20 -12.81 -36.55 20.86
C GLN A 20 -13.04 -35.20 20.19
N SER A 21 -12.79 -34.12 20.92
CA SER A 21 -12.62 -32.83 20.29
C SER A 21 -11.49 -33.03 19.29
N GLN A 22 -11.82 -33.04 18.00
CA GLN A 22 -10.80 -33.13 16.97
C GLN A 22 -9.85 -31.97 17.22
N SER A 23 -8.58 -32.28 17.45
CA SER A 23 -7.54 -31.25 17.51
C SER A 23 -7.49 -30.61 16.14
N LEU A 24 -7.83 -29.32 16.07
CA LEU A 24 -7.94 -28.61 14.80
C LEU A 24 -6.54 -28.19 14.34
N THR A 25 -6.20 -28.64 13.14
CA THR A 25 -4.92 -28.38 12.49
C THR A 25 -5.06 -27.21 11.54
N LEU A 26 -4.18 -26.21 11.64
CA LEU A 26 -4.13 -25.15 10.63
C LEU A 26 -3.66 -25.74 9.29
N PRO A 27 -4.26 -25.34 8.15
CA PRO A 27 -3.71 -25.69 6.86
C PRO A 27 -2.31 -25.07 6.72
N LEU A 28 -1.32 -25.92 6.44
CA LEU A 28 0.05 -25.50 6.23
C LEU A 28 0.24 -25.12 4.75
N TYR A 29 0.63 -23.88 4.52
CA TYR A 29 1.02 -23.39 3.21
C TYR A 29 2.53 -23.16 3.18
N GLY A 30 3.27 -23.96 2.41
CA GLY A 30 4.73 -23.87 2.30
C GLY A 30 5.50 -24.85 3.20
N GLU A 31 6.75 -24.52 3.51
CA GLU A 31 7.63 -25.34 4.35
C GLU A 31 7.40 -25.08 5.84
N GLY A 32 7.37 -26.13 6.67
CA GLY A 32 7.19 -26.01 8.12
C GLY A 32 6.48 -27.22 8.75
N ALA A 33 6.26 -27.17 10.07
CA ALA A 33 5.40 -28.13 10.77
C ALA A 33 3.98 -27.58 10.87
N GLN A 34 2.97 -28.45 10.79
CA GLN A 34 1.58 -28.05 11.03
C GLN A 34 1.40 -27.58 12.48
N GLU A 35 0.84 -26.39 12.64
CA GLU A 35 0.51 -25.85 13.94
C GLU A 35 -0.86 -26.36 14.39
N ILE A 36 -0.91 -26.88 15.62
CA ILE A 36 -2.14 -27.29 16.29
C ILE A 36 -2.53 -26.17 17.24
N VAL A 37 -3.71 -25.58 17.05
CA VAL A 37 -4.17 -24.44 17.84
C VAL A 37 -5.31 -24.86 18.76
N ASN A 38 -5.28 -24.38 20.01
CA ASN A 38 -6.31 -24.68 21.00
C ASN A 38 -7.63 -23.91 20.77
N SER A 39 -7.59 -22.78 20.06
CA SER A 39 -8.74 -21.91 19.79
C SER A 39 -8.59 -21.17 18.47
N TYR A 40 -9.67 -21.01 17.73
CA TYR A 40 -9.71 -20.31 16.43
C TYR A 40 -10.90 -19.36 16.40
N MET A 41 -10.83 -18.36 15.53
CA MET A 41 -11.97 -17.47 15.32
C MET A 41 -13.02 -18.17 14.47
N THR A 42 -14.30 -17.90 14.75
CA THR A 42 -15.42 -18.50 14.03
C THR A 42 -16.29 -17.42 13.40
N THR A 43 -16.89 -17.75 12.26
CA THR A 43 -17.99 -16.99 11.66
C THR A 43 -19.23 -17.87 11.56
N THR A 44 -20.41 -17.25 11.56
CA THR A 44 -21.68 -17.97 11.38
C THR A 44 -22.28 -17.58 10.04
N LEU A 45 -22.57 -18.58 9.21
CA LEU A 45 -23.24 -18.38 7.92
C LEU A 45 -24.72 -18.06 8.14
N THR A 46 -25.38 -17.49 7.13
CA THR A 46 -26.84 -17.27 7.13
C THR A 46 -27.64 -18.57 7.33
N SER A 47 -27.05 -19.73 7.01
CA SER A 47 -27.61 -21.06 7.27
C SER A 47 -27.56 -21.49 8.74
N GLY A 48 -26.87 -20.75 9.62
CA GLY A 48 -26.65 -21.11 11.02
C GLY A 48 -25.42 -22.00 11.26
N GLU A 49 -24.70 -22.38 10.20
CA GLU A 49 -23.46 -23.15 10.31
C GLU A 49 -22.30 -22.29 10.85
N VAL A 50 -21.55 -22.82 11.81
CA VAL A 50 -20.39 -22.17 12.42
C VAL A 50 -19.12 -22.70 11.77
N LEU A 51 -18.36 -21.83 11.12
CA LEU A 51 -17.13 -22.19 10.44
C LEU A 51 -15.90 -21.53 11.09
N PRO A 52 -14.77 -22.24 11.21
CA PRO A 52 -13.50 -21.60 11.51
C PRO A 52 -13.13 -20.61 10.41
N TRP A 53 -12.58 -19.47 10.77
CA TRP A 53 -11.88 -18.59 9.84
C TRP A 53 -10.51 -18.22 10.41
N PHE A 54 -9.51 -18.16 9.54
CA PHE A 54 -8.15 -17.76 9.88
C PHE A 54 -7.67 -16.76 8.84
N PRO A 55 -6.95 -15.70 9.24
CA PRO A 55 -6.26 -14.84 8.29
C PRO A 55 -5.16 -15.65 7.63
N ILE A 56 -5.13 -15.67 6.29
CA ILE A 56 -4.00 -16.22 5.55
C ILE A 56 -2.85 -15.21 5.72
N PRO A 57 -1.69 -15.61 6.27
CA PRO A 57 -0.57 -14.69 6.39
C PRO A 57 -0.08 -14.29 5.00
N GLU A 58 0.17 -13.00 4.81
CA GLU A 58 0.78 -12.52 3.57
C GLU A 58 2.23 -13.02 3.48
N VAL A 59 2.51 -13.88 2.50
CA VAL A 59 3.87 -14.34 2.21
C VAL A 59 4.45 -13.50 1.10
N THR A 60 5.50 -12.73 1.40
CA THR A 60 6.24 -12.02 0.35
C THR A 60 7.43 -12.84 -0.13
N VAL A 61 7.39 -13.23 -1.40
CA VAL A 61 8.57 -13.78 -2.09
C VAL A 61 9.39 -12.62 -2.67
N VAL A 62 10.62 -12.46 -2.18
CA VAL A 62 11.55 -11.43 -2.68
C VAL A 62 12.72 -12.11 -3.38
N ALA A 63 12.88 -11.86 -4.68
CA ALA A 63 14.04 -12.34 -5.41
C ALA A 63 15.32 -11.63 -4.92
N LYS A 64 16.37 -12.39 -4.62
CA LYS A 64 17.68 -11.82 -4.31
C LYS A 64 18.21 -11.10 -5.55
N ARG A 65 18.43 -9.79 -5.44
CA ARG A 65 18.95 -9.00 -6.56
C ARG A 65 20.43 -9.27 -6.77
N THR A 66 20.79 -9.63 -8.00
CA THR A 66 22.18 -9.76 -8.47
C THR A 66 22.53 -8.57 -9.36
N TRP A 67 23.77 -8.08 -9.25
CA TRP A 67 24.26 -6.94 -10.04
C TRP A 67 25.15 -7.42 -11.16
N SER A 68 24.98 -6.85 -12.36
CA SER A 68 25.89 -7.10 -13.49
C SER A 68 27.26 -6.47 -13.27
N SER A 69 27.32 -5.32 -12.57
CA SER A 69 28.55 -4.62 -12.23
C SER A 69 28.38 -3.74 -10.99
N GLU A 70 29.49 -3.27 -10.41
CA GLU A 70 29.46 -2.30 -9.30
C GLU A 70 28.92 -0.93 -9.75
N GLU A 71 29.03 -0.59 -11.04
CA GLU A 71 28.43 0.61 -11.61
C GLU A 71 26.89 0.52 -11.62
N ALA A 72 26.34 -0.60 -12.05
CA ALA A 72 24.90 -0.85 -12.02
C ALA A 72 24.35 -0.80 -10.59
N ARG A 73 25.09 -1.35 -9.63
CA ARG A 73 24.76 -1.26 -8.21
C ARG A 73 24.75 0.20 -7.74
N ARG A 74 25.81 0.97 -8.03
CA ARG A 74 25.88 2.39 -7.65
C ARG A 74 24.77 3.22 -8.29
N GLU A 75 24.42 2.95 -9.53
CA GLU A 75 23.31 3.60 -10.23
C GLU A 75 21.97 3.33 -9.53
N TYR A 76 21.69 2.07 -9.22
CA TYR A 76 20.49 1.72 -8.46
C TYR A 76 20.47 2.38 -7.08
N LEU A 77 21.59 2.42 -6.36
CA LEU A 77 21.64 3.06 -5.04
C LEU A 77 21.38 4.57 -5.13
N ARG A 78 21.89 5.25 -6.17
CA ARG A 78 21.54 6.65 -6.46
C ARG A 78 20.06 6.82 -6.75
N PHE A 79 19.49 5.92 -7.56
CA PHE A 79 18.07 5.91 -7.88
C PHE A 79 17.21 5.70 -6.64
N ARG A 80 17.49 4.67 -5.83
CA ARG A 80 16.86 4.40 -4.53
C ARG A 80 16.91 5.59 -3.60
N ARG A 81 18.08 6.22 -3.46
CA ARG A 81 18.23 7.45 -2.67
C ARG A 81 17.33 8.57 -3.18
N ASN A 82 17.24 8.76 -4.49
CA ASN A 82 16.36 9.78 -5.08
C ASN A 82 14.89 9.48 -4.80
N VAL A 83 14.44 8.23 -4.99
CA VAL A 83 13.06 7.81 -4.67
C VAL A 83 12.72 8.10 -3.21
N LEU A 84 13.56 7.66 -2.27
CA LEU A 84 13.32 7.87 -0.84
C LEU A 84 13.37 9.35 -0.44
N LYS A 85 14.21 10.16 -1.10
CA LYS A 85 14.28 11.60 -0.85
C LYS A 85 12.97 12.29 -1.23
N VAL A 86 12.33 11.87 -2.32
CA VAL A 86 11.13 12.56 -2.82
C VAL A 86 9.82 11.99 -2.27
N LEU A 87 9.83 10.76 -1.77
CA LEU A 87 8.66 10.06 -1.26
C LEU A 87 7.83 10.86 -0.24
N PRO A 88 8.41 11.56 0.77
CA PRO A 88 7.61 12.32 1.74
C PRO A 88 6.76 13.43 1.12
N TYR A 89 7.20 14.03 0.01
CA TYR A 89 6.45 15.09 -0.67
C TYR A 89 5.26 14.53 -1.46
N ALA A 90 5.40 13.32 -2.01
CA ALA A 90 4.29 12.62 -2.66
C ALA A 90 3.22 12.22 -1.64
N ILE A 91 3.63 11.71 -0.48
CA ILE A 91 2.73 11.40 0.64
C ILE A 91 2.02 12.68 1.15
N TYR A 92 2.72 13.80 1.22
CA TYR A 92 2.08 15.07 1.58
C TYR A 92 1.01 15.46 0.56
N ALA A 93 1.30 15.38 -0.73
CA ALA A 93 0.34 15.66 -1.78
C ALA A 93 -0.90 14.75 -1.64
N GLN A 94 -0.70 13.45 -1.46
CA GLN A 94 -1.77 12.48 -1.19
C GLN A 94 -2.68 12.95 -0.06
N LYS A 95 -2.11 13.32 1.09
CA LYS A 95 -2.90 13.80 2.23
C LYS A 95 -3.73 15.07 1.94
N ARG A 96 -3.25 15.96 1.06
CA ARG A 96 -4.01 17.14 0.64
C ARG A 96 -5.18 16.75 -0.24
N TYR A 97 -4.97 15.85 -1.21
CA TYR A 97 -6.03 15.34 -2.06
C TYR A 97 -7.05 14.51 -1.28
N ASP A 98 -6.62 13.65 -0.35
CA ASP A 98 -7.53 12.89 0.52
C ASP A 98 -8.40 13.83 1.38
N GLN A 99 -7.84 14.95 1.83
CA GLN A 99 -8.60 15.97 2.56
C GLN A 99 -9.58 16.69 1.64
N LEU A 100 -9.15 17.05 0.43
CA LEU A 100 -10.02 17.64 -0.58
C LEU A 100 -11.21 16.71 -0.85
N ASP A 101 -10.99 15.42 -1.09
CA ASP A 101 -12.05 14.45 -1.37
C ASP A 101 -13.08 14.39 -0.23
N ARG A 102 -12.62 14.42 1.03
CA ARG A 102 -13.52 14.51 2.20
C ARG A 102 -14.31 15.81 2.23
N ASP A 103 -13.66 16.94 2.00
CA ASP A 103 -14.31 18.26 2.04
C ASP A 103 -15.33 18.43 0.89
N LEU A 104 -15.02 17.88 -0.29
CA LEU A 104 -15.91 17.87 -1.44
C LEU A 104 -17.13 16.98 -1.20
N ALA A 105 -16.98 15.84 -0.52
CA ALA A 105 -18.10 14.97 -0.17
C ALA A 105 -19.12 15.62 0.78
N LEU A 106 -18.70 16.64 1.55
CA LEU A 106 -19.55 17.35 2.50
C LEU A 106 -20.18 18.62 1.91
N THR A 107 -19.71 19.08 0.76
CA THR A 107 -20.09 20.37 0.17
C THR A 107 -21.05 20.18 -1.00
N SER A 108 -22.21 20.84 -0.96
CA SER A 108 -23.17 20.86 -2.08
C SER A 108 -23.08 22.14 -2.94
N ASP A 109 -22.42 23.18 -2.44
CA ASP A 109 -22.28 24.45 -3.16
C ASP A 109 -21.14 24.39 -4.20
N LYS A 110 -21.46 24.76 -5.45
CA LYS A 110 -20.51 24.79 -6.56
C LYS A 110 -19.39 25.83 -6.34
N LYS A 111 -19.69 26.95 -5.69
CA LYS A 111 -18.69 28.00 -5.47
C LYS A 111 -17.68 27.57 -4.41
N GLU A 112 -18.16 27.00 -3.32
CA GLU A 112 -17.31 26.41 -2.27
C GLU A 112 -16.50 25.22 -2.81
N HIS A 113 -17.11 24.33 -3.59
CA HIS A 113 -16.41 23.22 -4.25
C HIS A 113 -15.21 23.72 -5.08
N LYS A 114 -15.39 24.77 -5.87
CA LYS A 114 -14.31 25.37 -6.65
C LYS A 114 -13.21 25.95 -5.75
N ALA A 115 -13.58 26.66 -4.69
CA ALA A 115 -12.62 27.25 -3.76
C ALA A 115 -11.79 26.19 -3.02
N LEU A 116 -12.37 25.04 -2.68
CA LEU A 116 -11.67 23.91 -2.07
C LEU A 116 -10.62 23.31 -3.01
N VAL A 117 -10.98 23.09 -4.29
CA VAL A 117 -10.05 22.60 -5.31
C VAL A 117 -8.89 23.58 -5.49
N GLU A 118 -9.18 24.86 -5.71
CA GLU A 118 -8.16 25.91 -5.90
C GLU A 118 -7.22 26.03 -4.69
N LYS A 119 -7.76 25.88 -3.48
CA LYS A 119 -6.97 25.89 -2.24
C LYS A 119 -6.04 24.68 -2.17
N CYS A 120 -6.55 23.48 -2.44
CA CYS A 120 -5.74 22.26 -2.45
C CYS A 120 -4.62 22.36 -3.48
N GLU A 121 -4.94 22.77 -4.72
CA GLU A 121 -3.96 22.98 -5.78
C GLU A 121 -2.90 24.01 -5.37
N SER A 122 -3.30 25.12 -4.76
CA SER A 122 -2.38 26.16 -4.26
C SER A 122 -1.46 25.64 -3.16
N ASP A 123 -1.98 24.88 -2.19
CA ASP A 123 -1.20 24.35 -1.07
C ASP A 123 -0.18 23.31 -1.53
N VAL A 124 -0.60 22.44 -2.44
CA VAL A 124 0.30 21.46 -3.06
C VAL A 124 1.35 22.22 -3.87
N LYS A 125 0.94 23.14 -4.76
CA LYS A 125 1.85 23.99 -5.54
C LYS A 125 2.86 24.74 -4.67
N GLN A 126 2.46 25.35 -3.57
CA GLN A 126 3.37 26.10 -2.70
C GLN A 126 4.44 25.19 -2.07
N MET A 127 4.04 23.99 -1.60
CA MET A 127 4.99 23.00 -1.13
C MET A 127 5.96 22.63 -2.26
N PHE A 128 5.44 22.34 -3.45
CA PHE A 128 6.25 21.99 -4.60
C PHE A 128 7.26 23.10 -4.95
N ASP A 129 6.83 24.35 -5.05
CA ASP A 129 7.68 25.50 -5.37
C ASP A 129 8.85 25.66 -4.40
N ARG A 130 8.63 25.40 -3.11
CA ARG A 130 9.67 25.49 -2.08
C ARG A 130 10.72 24.40 -2.22
N GLU A 131 10.27 23.17 -2.43
CA GLU A 131 11.13 21.98 -2.37
C GLU A 131 11.83 21.71 -3.70
N ILE A 132 11.13 21.93 -4.83
CA ILE A 132 11.59 21.58 -6.17
C ILE A 132 12.76 22.43 -6.65
N LYS A 133 12.87 23.68 -6.15
CA LYS A 133 14.01 24.58 -6.42
C LYS A 133 15.36 23.93 -6.09
N ASN A 134 15.38 23.08 -5.08
CA ASN A 134 16.58 22.42 -4.57
C ASN A 134 16.71 20.96 -5.04
N MET A 135 15.84 20.51 -5.95
CA MET A 135 15.85 19.16 -6.50
C MET A 135 16.62 19.08 -7.81
N THR A 136 17.21 17.91 -8.06
CA THR A 136 17.73 17.60 -9.39
C THR A 136 16.58 17.25 -10.35
N ILE A 137 16.83 17.35 -11.66
CA ILE A 137 15.85 16.98 -12.69
C ILE A 137 15.37 15.52 -12.49
N SER A 138 16.28 14.59 -12.17
CA SER A 138 15.93 13.20 -11.90
C SER A 138 15.04 13.03 -10.67
N GLN A 139 15.25 13.83 -9.61
CA GLN A 139 14.44 13.79 -8.40
C GLN A 139 13.01 14.27 -8.69
N GLY A 140 12.85 15.44 -9.32
CA GLY A 140 11.50 15.92 -9.63
C GLY A 140 10.78 15.07 -10.68
N LYS A 141 11.49 14.40 -11.60
CA LYS A 141 10.87 13.38 -12.48
C LYS A 141 10.21 12.27 -11.66
N ILE A 142 10.94 11.72 -10.68
CA ILE A 142 10.40 10.66 -9.81
C ILE A 142 9.24 11.20 -8.98
N LEU A 143 9.37 12.41 -8.44
CA LEU A 143 8.31 13.02 -7.64
C LEU A 143 7.00 13.17 -8.41
N ILE A 144 7.03 13.67 -9.65
CA ILE A 144 5.83 13.80 -10.50
C ILE A 144 5.14 12.45 -10.68
N LYS A 145 5.90 11.39 -10.96
CA LYS A 145 5.37 10.03 -11.06
C LYS A 145 4.75 9.54 -9.76
N LEU A 146 5.36 9.84 -8.61
CA LEU A 146 4.82 9.43 -7.32
C LEU A 146 3.53 10.17 -6.96
N ILE A 147 3.41 11.46 -7.27
CA ILE A 147 2.14 12.18 -7.08
C ILE A 147 1.05 11.48 -7.89
N ASP A 148 1.30 11.27 -9.18
CA ASP A 148 0.35 10.63 -10.09
C ASP A 148 -0.04 9.22 -9.59
N ARG A 149 0.93 8.45 -9.09
CA ARG A 149 0.69 7.15 -8.45
C ARG A 149 -0.24 7.24 -7.24
N TYR A 150 -0.03 8.21 -6.34
CA TYR A 150 -0.76 8.29 -5.07
C TYR A 150 -2.10 9.01 -5.18
N THR A 151 -2.26 9.93 -6.13
CA THR A 151 -3.44 10.81 -6.23
C THR A 151 -4.29 10.52 -7.46
N GLY A 152 -3.74 9.83 -8.47
CA GLY A 152 -4.39 9.68 -9.78
C GLY A 152 -4.51 10.99 -10.58
N HIS A 153 -4.01 12.10 -10.03
CA HIS A 153 -3.95 13.40 -10.69
C HIS A 153 -2.56 13.62 -11.26
N THR A 154 -2.50 13.98 -12.55
CA THR A 154 -1.19 14.16 -13.20
C THR A 154 -0.47 15.36 -12.58
N GLY A 155 0.69 15.12 -11.95
CA GLY A 155 1.55 16.20 -11.44
C GLY A 155 2.08 17.14 -12.54
N TYR A 156 1.82 16.82 -13.81
CA TYR A 156 2.13 17.64 -14.97
C TYR A 156 1.33 18.95 -15.02
N GLU A 157 0.02 18.91 -14.73
CA GLU A 157 -0.84 20.12 -14.71
C GLU A 157 -0.33 21.11 -13.67
N MET A 158 0.07 20.58 -12.51
CA MET A 158 0.73 21.31 -11.44
C MET A 158 1.99 22.02 -11.96
N VAL A 159 2.93 21.29 -12.59
CA VAL A 159 4.20 21.87 -13.09
C VAL A 159 3.96 22.92 -14.20
N LYS A 160 2.94 22.73 -15.05
CA LYS A 160 2.61 23.64 -16.15
C LYS A 160 2.08 24.99 -15.66
N GLU A 161 1.34 25.00 -14.56
CA GLU A 161 0.76 26.21 -13.96
C GLU A 161 1.70 26.90 -12.96
N MET A 162 2.80 26.27 -12.59
CA MET A 162 3.83 26.81 -11.69
C MET A 162 4.80 27.79 -12.37
N LYS A 163 4.30 28.60 -13.32
CA LYS A 163 5.06 29.74 -13.85
C LYS A 163 5.19 30.81 -12.77
N GLY A 164 6.42 31.24 -12.50
CA GLY A 164 6.70 32.40 -11.63
C GLY A 164 7.52 32.15 -10.37
N GLY A 165 8.08 30.94 -10.17
CA GLY A 165 8.94 30.66 -9.01
C GLY A 165 9.97 29.57 -9.20
N ILE A 166 9.77 28.62 -10.11
CA ILE A 166 10.64 27.44 -10.28
C ILE A 166 11.88 27.73 -11.14
N SER A 167 12.98 27.02 -10.90
CA SER A 167 14.17 27.06 -11.76
C SER A 167 13.81 26.75 -13.22
N ALA A 168 14.18 27.64 -14.14
CA ALA A 168 13.98 27.44 -15.57
C ALA A 168 14.58 26.11 -16.08
N PHE A 169 15.69 25.67 -15.47
CA PHE A 169 16.31 24.37 -15.78
C PHE A 169 15.44 23.19 -15.41
N PHE A 170 14.71 23.27 -14.29
CA PHE A 170 13.76 22.24 -13.89
C PHE A 170 12.60 22.17 -14.90
N TYR A 171 12.00 23.32 -15.21
CA TYR A 171 10.90 23.41 -16.15
C TYR A 171 11.31 22.94 -17.55
N GLN A 172 12.47 23.36 -18.06
CA GLN A 172 13.01 22.89 -19.33
C GLN A 172 13.31 21.39 -19.32
N GLY A 173 13.85 20.87 -18.21
CA GLY A 173 14.15 19.45 -18.05
C GLY A 173 12.88 18.59 -18.09
N VAL A 174 11.86 18.95 -17.30
CA VAL A 174 10.56 18.26 -17.30
C VAL A 174 9.84 18.47 -18.63
N ALA A 175 9.70 19.70 -19.13
CA ALA A 175 9.02 19.96 -20.39
C ALA A 175 9.67 19.25 -21.59
N LYS A 176 11.00 19.06 -21.62
CA LYS A 176 11.66 18.29 -22.70
C LYS A 176 11.34 16.79 -22.65
N ILE A 177 11.19 16.23 -21.45
CA ILE A 177 10.88 14.81 -21.25
C ILE A 177 9.38 14.56 -21.47
N PHE A 178 8.53 15.47 -21.02
CA PHE A 178 7.07 15.36 -21.09
C PHE A 178 6.48 15.98 -22.38
N GLY A 179 7.25 16.76 -23.14
CA GLY A 179 6.76 17.63 -24.23
C GLY A 179 6.17 16.91 -25.44
N HIS A 180 6.60 15.68 -25.73
CA HIS A 180 6.06 14.91 -26.86
C HIS A 180 4.94 13.93 -26.45
N ASN A 181 4.77 13.67 -25.16
CA ASN A 181 3.65 12.90 -24.63
C ASN A 181 3.42 13.32 -23.16
N LEU A 182 2.63 14.38 -22.99
CA LEU A 182 2.39 15.07 -21.71
C LEU A 182 1.63 14.19 -20.69
N LYS A 183 1.27 12.98 -21.11
CA LYS A 183 0.67 11.90 -20.34
C LYS A 183 1.69 10.81 -19.98
N SER A 184 2.96 11.13 -19.72
CA SER A 184 3.85 10.15 -19.07
C SER A 184 3.43 10.02 -17.60
N THR A 185 2.29 9.37 -17.41
CA THR A 185 1.75 8.93 -16.14
C THR A 185 2.70 7.90 -15.55
N TYR A 186 2.55 7.66 -14.26
CA TYR A 186 3.11 6.49 -13.62
C TYR A 186 2.61 5.23 -14.35
N ASP A 187 3.54 4.36 -14.75
CA ASP A 187 3.22 3.05 -15.33
C ASP A 187 3.81 1.96 -14.41
N PRO A 188 2.98 1.13 -13.76
CA PRO A 188 3.47 0.02 -12.92
C PRO A 188 4.47 -0.91 -13.62
N LYS A 189 4.39 -1.08 -14.95
CA LYS A 189 5.30 -1.93 -15.72
C LYS A 189 6.67 -1.28 -15.92
N GLU A 190 6.70 0.01 -16.22
CA GLU A 190 7.96 0.75 -16.43
C GLU A 190 8.60 1.19 -15.11
N ASP A 191 7.78 1.55 -14.13
CA ASP A 191 8.16 2.11 -12.84
C ASP A 191 8.21 1.07 -11.71
N PHE A 192 8.19 -0.23 -12.03
CA PHE A 192 8.25 -1.33 -11.05
C PHE A 192 9.42 -1.22 -10.07
N ALA A 193 10.54 -0.61 -10.49
CA ALA A 193 11.68 -0.38 -9.62
C ALA A 193 11.35 0.61 -8.49
N ILE A 194 10.53 1.62 -8.76
CA ILE A 194 10.02 2.57 -7.76
C ILE A 194 9.15 1.81 -6.74
N GLU A 195 8.23 0.97 -7.21
CA GLU A 195 7.36 0.17 -6.34
C GLU A 195 8.14 -0.74 -5.40
N ASN A 196 9.14 -1.43 -5.94
CA ASN A 196 9.97 -2.31 -5.13
C ASN A 196 10.67 -1.53 -4.02
N ILE A 197 11.16 -0.32 -4.31
CA ILE A 197 11.81 0.54 -3.30
C ILE A 197 10.80 1.01 -2.25
N ILE A 198 9.59 1.42 -2.65
CA ILE A 198 8.54 1.86 -1.72
C ILE A 198 8.12 0.71 -0.80
N ARG A 199 7.83 -0.47 -1.36
CA ARG A 199 7.44 -1.65 -0.59
C ARG A 199 8.54 -2.10 0.38
N GLU A 200 9.80 -2.05 -0.05
CA GLU A 200 10.95 -2.33 0.81
C GLU A 200 11.03 -1.30 1.97
N PHE A 201 10.82 -0.02 1.66
CA PHE A 201 10.82 1.04 2.65
C PHE A 201 9.67 0.91 3.67
N GLU A 202 8.45 0.64 3.21
CA GLU A 202 7.27 0.41 4.04
C GLU A 202 7.46 -0.80 4.95
N LYS A 203 8.03 -1.89 4.45
CA LYS A 203 8.34 -3.07 5.30
C LYS A 203 9.40 -2.79 6.35
N SER A 204 10.40 -1.97 6.01
CA SER A 204 11.47 -1.63 6.95
C SER A 204 11.01 -0.73 8.10
N ARG A 205 9.81 -0.13 8.01
CA ARG A 205 9.21 0.70 9.05
C ARG A 205 7.79 0.24 9.37
N PRO A 206 7.51 -0.31 10.56
CA PRO A 206 6.14 -0.42 11.02
C PRO A 206 5.58 1.01 11.21
N GLN A 207 4.89 1.55 10.21
CA GLN A 207 4.09 2.76 10.32
C GLN A 207 2.68 2.38 10.80
N PRO A 208 1.97 3.25 11.54
CA PRO A 208 0.57 3.03 11.82
C PRO A 208 -0.19 3.05 10.49
N VAL A 209 -1.13 2.11 10.35
CA VAL A 209 -2.03 1.95 9.22
C VAL A 209 -2.51 3.33 8.76
N MET A 210 -2.35 3.64 7.46
CA MET A 210 -2.94 4.82 6.84
C MET A 210 -4.46 4.78 6.95
#